data_AF-A0A4Q0SXN8-F1
#
_entry.id   AF-A0A4Q0SXN8-F1
#
_cell.length_a   1.000
_cell.length_b   1.000
_cell.length_c   1.000
_cell.angle_alpha   90.00
_cell.angle_beta   90.00
_cell.angle_gamma   90.00
#
_symmetry.space_group_name_H-M   'P 1'
#
loop_
_entity.id
_entity.type
_entity.pdbx_description
1 polymer ?
#
loop_
_entity_poly.entity_id
_entity_poly.type
_entity_poly.pdbx_seq_one_letter_code
_entity_poly.pdbx_strand_id
1 'polypeptide(L)' 'MANVFVEARPKGRPEGSAIEGYVVEDHTENVLGSFNTQEEAIAWAKAHHHSPVVARVRYLNDKKKPDHWRPA' A
#
# COMPACT_ATOMS: atom_id res chain seq x y z
N MET A 1 3.88 -16.48 -3.01
CA MET A 1 3.24 -15.20 -3.38
C MET A 1 4.17 -14.09 -2.94
N ALA A 2 4.40 -13.08 -3.80
CA ALA A 2 5.27 -11.97 -3.46
C ALA A 2 4.50 -10.93 -2.62
N ASN A 3 5.15 -10.37 -1.61
CA ASN A 3 4.57 -9.27 -0.84
C ASN A 3 4.51 -8.00 -1.70
N VAL A 4 3.36 -7.34 -1.66
CA VAL A 4 3.15 -6.03 -2.30
C VAL A 4 2.58 -5.06 -1.28
N PHE A 5 2.92 -3.80 -1.41
CA PHE A 5 2.58 -2.75 -0.47
C PHE A 5 1.42 -1.95 -1.00
N VAL A 6 0.32 -1.91 -0.25
CA VAL A 6 -0.82 -1.04 -0.53
C VAL A 6 -0.58 0.27 0.21
N GLU A 7 -0.14 1.29 -0.53
CA GLU A 7 0.31 2.56 0.00
C GLU A 7 -0.67 3.69 -0.35
N ALA A 8 -1.02 4.52 0.63
CA ALA A 8 -1.87 5.69 0.43
C ALA A 8 -1.09 6.83 -0.26
N ARG A 9 -1.78 7.59 -1.11
CA ARG A 9 -1.24 8.77 -1.79
C ARG A 9 -1.91 10.07 -1.32
N PRO A 10 -1.19 11.22 -1.34
CA PRO A 10 0.22 11.37 -1.73
C PRO A 10 1.22 10.73 -0.74
N LYS A 11 2.41 10.39 -1.23
CA LYS A 11 3.48 9.77 -0.43
C LYS A 11 4.02 10.76 0.62
N GLY A 12 4.31 10.28 1.83
CA GLY A 12 4.85 11.14 2.89
C GLY A 12 3.88 12.22 3.37
N ARG A 13 2.58 12.02 3.12
CA ARG A 13 1.55 12.97 3.51
C ARG A 13 1.50 13.14 5.04
N PRO A 14 1.30 14.36 5.56
CA PRO A 14 1.19 14.58 6.99
C PRO A 14 -0.03 13.85 7.56
N GLU A 15 0.03 13.52 8.85
CA GLU A 15 -1.12 12.97 9.55
C GLU A 15 -2.35 13.88 9.43
N GLY A 16 -3.52 13.30 9.21
CA GLY A 16 -4.77 14.04 9.02
C GLY A 16 -4.98 14.61 7.61
N SER A 17 -3.99 14.60 6.73
CA SER A 17 -4.19 15.04 5.35
C SER A 17 -5.07 14.05 4.57
N ALA A 18 -5.75 14.58 3.54
CA ALA A 18 -6.59 13.78 2.66
C ALA A 18 -5.80 12.66 1.95
N ILE A 19 -6.48 11.54 1.72
CA ILE A 19 -6.00 10.45 0.87
C ILE A 19 -6.68 10.63 -0.48
N GLU A 20 -5.87 10.72 -1.52
CA GLU A 20 -6.35 10.89 -2.89
C GLU A 20 -6.51 9.56 -3.61
N GLY A 21 -5.79 8.53 -3.16
CA GLY A 21 -5.89 7.18 -3.70
C GLY A 21 -4.89 6.23 -3.07
N TYR A 22 -4.76 5.07 -3.67
CA TYR A 22 -3.88 3.99 -3.25
C TYR A 22 -3.09 3.43 -4.42
N VAL A 23 -1.87 3.01 -4.16
CA VAL A 23 -1.03 2.29 -5.12
C VAL A 23 -0.67 0.92 -4.57
N VAL A 24 -0.51 -0.05 -5.46
CA VAL A 24 0.15 -1.32 -5.16
C VAL A 24 1.58 -1.21 -5.66
N GLU A 25 2.54 -1.32 -4.77
CA GLU A 25 3.97 -1.25 -5.09
C GLU A 25 4.72 -2.50 -4.66
N ASP A 26 5.82 -2.83 -5.34
CA ASP A 26 6.75 -3.85 -4.86
C ASP A 26 7.78 -3.30 -3.85
N HIS A 27 8.70 -4.16 -3.40
CA HIS A 27 9.79 -3.81 -2.49
C HIS A 27 10.80 -2.81 -3.06
N THR A 28 10.83 -2.64 -4.38
CA THR A 28 11.71 -1.72 -5.12
C THR A 28 11.02 -0.42 -5.55
N GLU A 29 9.85 -0.13 -4.96
CA GLU A 29 9.07 1.09 -5.26
C GLU A 29 8.52 1.15 -6.69
N ASN A 30 8.46 0.01 -7.40
CA ASN A 30 7.77 -0.05 -8.68
C ASN A 30 6.26 -0.09 -8.44
N VAL A 31 5.52 0.82 -9.08
CA VAL A 31 4.06 0.87 -9.04
C VAL A 31 3.51 -0.18 -10.01
N LEU A 32 2.75 -1.13 -9.47
CA LEU A 32 2.07 -2.19 -10.22
C LEU A 32 0.63 -1.80 -10.60
N GLY A 33 0.00 -0.92 -9.81
CA GLY A 33 -1.36 -0.44 -10.07
C GLY A 33 -1.74 0.75 -9.18
N SER A 34 -2.75 1.51 -9.61
CA SER A 34 -3.30 2.68 -8.89
C SER A 34 -4.82 2.57 -8.80
N PHE A 35 -5.38 2.92 -7.65
CA PHE A 35 -6.77 2.67 -7.27
C PHE A 35 -7.32 3.83 -6.43
N ASN A 36 -8.64 3.99 -6.40
CA ASN A 36 -9.26 5.04 -5.60
C ASN A 36 -9.40 4.61 -4.13
N THR A 37 -9.63 3.31 -3.90
CA THR A 37 -9.83 2.77 -2.56
C THR A 37 -8.77 1.74 -2.19
N GLN A 38 -8.57 1.57 -0.87
CA GLN A 38 -7.68 0.54 -0.33
C GLN A 38 -8.19 -0.87 -0.67
N GLU A 39 -9.51 -1.04 -0.65
CA GLU A 39 -10.17 -2.32 -0.95
C GLU A 39 -9.93 -2.75 -2.39
N GLU A 40 -10.08 -1.84 -3.36
CA GLU A 40 -9.76 -2.09 -4.77
C GLU A 40 -8.31 -2.55 -4.95
N ALA A 41 -7.36 -1.88 -4.30
CA ALA A 41 -5.95 -2.23 -4.35
C ALA A 41 -5.67 -3.64 -3.76
N ILE A 42 -6.29 -3.97 -2.62
CA ILE A 42 -6.17 -5.29 -1.99
C ILE A 42 -6.78 -6.36 -2.89
N ALA A 43 -7.99 -6.12 -3.41
CA ALA A 43 -8.70 -7.06 -4.27
C ALA A 43 -7.90 -7.34 -5.53
N TRP A 44 -7.35 -6.30 -6.16
CA TRP A 44 -6.47 -6.43 -7.32
C TRP A 44 -5.22 -7.25 -6.99
N ALA A 45 -4.55 -6.97 -5.88
CA ALA A 45 -3.35 -7.70 -5.47
C ALA A 45 -3.63 -9.20 -5.24
N LYS A 46 -4.73 -9.53 -4.55
CA LYS A 46 -5.15 -10.93 -4.33
C LYS A 46 -5.50 -11.64 -5.65
N ALA A 47 -6.19 -10.95 -6.57
CA ALA A 47 -6.51 -11.49 -7.89
C ALA A 47 -5.26 -11.79 -8.75
N HIS A 48 -4.16 -11.07 -8.52
CA HIS A 48 -2.87 -11.28 -9.19
C HIS A 48 -1.91 -12.20 -8.42
N HIS A 49 -2.42 -12.98 -7.45
CA HIS A 49 -1.62 -13.90 -6.64
C HIS A 49 -0.48 -13.25 -5.84
N HIS A 50 -0.66 -11.99 -5.43
CA HIS A 50 0.21 -11.30 -4.48
C HIS A 50 -0.28 -11.45 -3.05
N SER A 51 0.61 -11.18 -2.10
CA SER A 51 0.32 -11.06 -0.67
C SER A 51 0.33 -9.59 -0.27
N PRO A 52 -0.82 -8.88 -0.31
CA PRO A 52 -0.85 -7.47 0.03
C PRO A 52 -0.60 -7.23 1.50
N VAL A 53 0.25 -6.24 1.79
CA VAL A 53 0.40 -5.65 3.11
C VAL A 53 -0.05 -4.20 3.06
N VAL A 54 -0.77 -3.76 4.09
CA VAL A 54 -1.28 -2.40 4.23
C VAL A 54 -0.54 -1.70 5.37
N ALA A 55 -0.32 -0.40 5.24
CA ALA A 55 0.25 0.39 6.32
C ALA A 55 -0.70 0.38 7.54
N ARG A 56 -0.16 0.09 8.73
CA ARG A 56 -0.89 0.15 10.01
C ARG A 56 -1.34 1.57 10.33
N VAL A 57 -0.49 2.53 10.00
CA VAL A 57 -0.73 3.96 10.13
C VAL A 57 -0.46 4.59 8.78
N ARG A 58 -1.43 5.34 8.24
CA ARG A 58 -1.45 5.69 6.81
C ARG A 58 -0.35 6.67 6.36
N TYR A 59 0.38 7.29 7.28
CA TYR A 59 1.56 8.12 7.00
C TYR A 59 2.88 7.41 7.33
N LEU A 60 2.83 6.22 7.96
CA LEU A 60 4.00 5.37 8.20
C LEU A 60 4.16 4.38 7.05
N ASN A 61 4.93 4.78 6.04
CA ASN A 61 5.10 4.04 4.78
C ASN A 61 6.56 3.65 4.50
N ASP A 62 7.43 3.66 5.51
CA ASP A 62 8.79 3.13 5.39
C ASP A 62 8.75 1.60 5.22
N LYS A 63 9.00 1.13 3.99
CA LYS A 63 9.05 -0.31 3.64
C LYS A 63 10.19 -1.07 4.32
N LYS A 64 11.21 -0.36 4.83
CA LYS A 64 12.32 -0.96 5.59
C LYS A 64 11.97 -1.26 7.04
N LYS A 65 10.79 -0.82 7.51
CA LYS A 65 10.27 -1.06 8.86
C LYS A 65 9.05 -1.99 8.81
N PRO A 66 9.22 -3.31 8.95
CA PRO A 66 8.13 -4.28 8.85
C PRO A 66 6.94 -4.00 9.77
N ASP A 67 7.19 -3.46 10.96
CA ASP A 67 6.15 -3.12 11.94
C ASP A 67 5.17 -2.06 11.45
N HIS A 68 5.54 -1.25 10.46
CA HIS A 68 4.62 -0.31 9.82
C HIS A 68 3.54 -1.00 9.00
N TRP A 69 3.68 -2.28 8.71
CA TRP A 69 2.84 -3.01 7.78
C TRP A 69 2.07 -4.12 8.49
N ARG A 70 0.89 -4.45 7.97
CA ARG A 70 0.09 -5.59 8.41
C ARG A 70 -0.46 -6.33 7.18
N PRO A 71 -0.66 -7.66 7.27
CA PRO A 71 -1.37 -8.39 6.23
C PRO A 71 -2.80 -7.88 6.07
N ALA A 72 -3.33 -8.01 4.84
CA ALA A 72 -4.64 -7.50 4.42
C ALA A 72 -5.61 -8.62 3.99
#